data_AF-A0ABD0P8Q2-F1
#
_entry.id   AF-A0ABD0P8Q2-F1
#
_cell.length_a   1.000
_cell.length_b   1.000
_cell.length_c   1.000
_cell.angle_alpha   90.00
_cell.angle_beta   90.00
_cell.angle_gamma   90.00
#
_symmetry.space_group_name_H-M   'P 1'
#
loop_
_entity.id
_entity.type
_entity.pdbx_description
1 polymer ?
#
loop_
_entity_poly.entity_id
_entity_poly.type
_entity_poly.pdbx_seq_one_letter_code
_entity_poly.pdbx_strand_id
1 'polypeptide(L)'
;IFISVNCLSTDFSSQKGVKGLPLNLQIDTYSYNNRSNKPIHRAYCQIKVFCDKGAERKIRDEERKQSRRKGKCPDVNPPLGN
;
A
#
# COMPACT_ATOMS: atom_id res chain seq x y z
N ILE A 1 -1.41 -19.95 1.27
CA ILE A 1 -2.74 -19.43 1.68
C ILE A 1 -3.15 -18.34 0.70
N PHE A 2 -4.41 -18.27 0.30
CA PHE A 2 -4.96 -17.15 -0.46
C PHE A 2 -6.00 -16.46 0.43
N ILE A 3 -5.89 -15.14 0.58
CA ILE A 3 -6.71 -14.35 1.51
C ILE A 3 -7.39 -13.23 0.73
N SER A 4 -8.70 -13.06 0.93
CA SER A 4 -9.48 -11.93 0.43
C SER A 4 -9.89 -11.02 1.59
N VAL A 5 -9.96 -9.71 1.33
CA VAL A 5 -10.46 -8.71 2.28
C VAL A 5 -11.72 -8.10 1.68
N ASN A 6 -12.83 -8.24 2.40
CA ASN A 6 -14.18 -7.93 1.88
C ASN A 6 -14.73 -6.60 2.40
N CYS A 7 -13.88 -5.75 2.96
CA CYS A 7 -14.23 -4.38 3.34
C CYS A 7 -13.34 -3.39 2.57
N LEU A 8 -13.94 -2.35 2.02
CA LEU A 8 -13.22 -1.26 1.38
C LEU A 8 -12.58 -0.38 2.45
N SER A 9 -11.46 0.25 2.11
CA SER A 9 -10.87 1.26 3.00
C SER A 9 -11.81 2.43 3.29
N THR A 10 -12.85 2.65 2.48
CA THR A 10 -13.86 3.71 2.66
C THR A 10 -15.10 3.29 3.43
N ASP A 11 -15.31 2.00 3.71
CA ASP A 11 -16.54 1.52 4.37
C ASP A 11 -16.71 2.06 5.80
N PHE A 12 -15.60 2.49 6.40
CA PHE A 12 -15.53 3.01 7.76
C PHE A 12 -15.61 4.53 7.84
N SER A 13 -16.01 5.20 6.76
CA SER A 13 -16.29 6.64 6.74
C SER A 13 -17.58 6.93 5.97
N SER A 14 -18.51 7.63 6.62
CA SER A 14 -19.79 8.02 6.02
C SER A 14 -19.68 9.15 5.01
N GLN A 15 -18.57 9.91 5.01
CA GLN A 15 -18.36 11.04 4.11
C GLN A 15 -17.87 10.58 2.74
N LYS A 16 -18.62 10.90 1.67
CA LYS A 16 -18.20 10.65 0.29
C LYS A 16 -16.97 11.49 -0.06
N GLY A 17 -16.05 10.93 -0.84
CA GLY A 17 -14.87 11.63 -1.35
C GLY A 17 -13.71 11.77 -0.35
N VAL A 18 -13.80 11.19 0.84
CA VAL A 18 -12.68 11.16 1.79
C VAL A 18 -11.69 10.05 1.50
N LYS A 19 -10.46 10.25 1.97
CA LYS A 19 -9.42 9.22 1.95
C LYS A 19 -9.83 8.09 2.89
N GLY A 20 -9.91 6.86 2.37
CA GLY A 20 -10.21 5.69 3.18
C GLY A 20 -9.25 5.49 4.35
N LEU A 21 -9.73 4.83 5.40
CA LEU A 21 -8.94 4.51 6.59
C LEU A 21 -7.80 3.53 6.26
N PRO A 22 -6.63 3.68 6.91
CA PRO A 22 -5.56 2.70 6.82
C PRO A 22 -5.99 1.39 7.50
N LEU A 23 -5.76 0.26 6.82
CA LEU A 23 -6.04 -1.07 7.34
C LEU A 23 -4.73 -1.86 7.46
N ASN A 24 -4.66 -2.79 8.41
CA ASN A 24 -3.51 -3.68 8.59
C ASN A 24 -3.95 -5.14 8.44
N LEU A 25 -3.21 -5.92 7.65
CA LEU A 25 -3.26 -7.38 7.72
C LEU A 25 -2.17 -7.83 8.70
N GLN A 26 -2.57 -8.35 9.86
CA GLN A 26 -1.66 -8.85 10.88
C GLN A 26 -1.60 -10.37 10.84
N ILE A 27 -0.39 -10.91 10.98
CA ILE A 27 -0.13 -12.35 11.09
C ILE A 27 0.55 -12.60 12.43
N ASP A 28 -0.12 -13.38 13.27
CA ASP A 28 0.41 -13.86 14.54
C ASP A 28 0.73 -15.35 14.43
N THR A 29 1.98 -15.72 14.71
CA THR A 29 2.42 -17.12 14.74
C THR A 29 2.56 -17.57 16.19
N TYR A 30 1.93 -18.68 16.55
CA TYR A 30 1.95 -19.27 17.90
C TYR A 30 2.72 -20.59 17.89
N SER A 31 3.39 -20.89 19.01
CA SER A 31 4.01 -22.20 19.19
C SER A 31 2.95 -23.26 19.46
N TYR A 32 3.06 -24.41 18.81
CA TYR A 32 2.15 -25.54 19.03
C TYR A 32 2.33 -26.16 20.43
N ASN A 33 3.57 -26.23 20.91
CA ASN A 33 3.93 -26.95 22.14
C ASN A 33 3.80 -26.09 23.41
N ASN A 34 3.71 -24.77 23.28
CA ASN A 34 3.59 -23.86 24.40
C ASN A 34 2.19 -23.24 24.41
N ARG A 35 1.34 -23.59 25.39
CA ARG A 35 -0.04 -23.09 25.56
C ARG A 35 -0.10 -21.64 26.03
N SER A 36 0.81 -20.82 25.54
CA SER A 36 0.87 -19.39 25.82
C SER A 36 -0.12 -18.65 24.90
N ASN A 37 -0.84 -17.69 25.47
CA ASN A 37 -1.68 -16.76 24.71
C ASN A 37 -0.86 -15.66 24.00
N LYS A 38 0.48 -15.73 24.03
CA LYS A 38 1.37 -14.77 23.35
C LYS A 38 1.94 -15.39 22.07
N PRO A 39 1.89 -14.68 20.93
CA PRO A 39 2.52 -15.16 19.71
C PRO A 39 4.05 -15.12 19.86
N ILE A 40 4.72 -16.07 19.22
CA ILE A 40 6.18 -16.12 19.13
C ILE A 40 6.72 -15.16 18.06
N HIS A 41 5.88 -14.79 17.08
CA HIS A 41 6.19 -13.82 16.06
C HIS A 41 4.92 -13.08 15.63
N ARG A 42 5.06 -11.78 15.40
CA ARG A 42 3.99 -10.91 14.92
C ARG A 42 4.53 -10.00 13.83
N ALA A 43 3.87 -10.00 12.69
CA ALA A 43 4.14 -9.07 11.60
C ALA A 43 2.84 -8.47 11.08
N TYR A 44 2.93 -7.32 10.44
CA TYR A 44 1.80 -6.69 9.77
C TYR A 44 2.22 -6.07 8.45
N CYS A 45 1.26 -5.92 7.54
CA CYS A 45 1.40 -5.07 6.37
C CYS A 45 0.23 -4.08 6.29
N GLN A 46 0.54 -2.84 5.91
CA GLN A 46 -0.49 -1.85 5.61
C GLN A 46 -1.13 -2.20 4.27
N ILE A 47 -2.46 -2.25 4.25
CA ILE A 47 -3.24 -2.54 3.05
C ILE A 47 -4.22 -1.40 2.76
N LYS A 48 -4.56 -1.26 1.48
CA LYS A 48 -5.70 -0.46 1.04
C LYS A 48 -6.54 -1.34 0.13
N VAL A 49 -7.83 -1.39 0.42
CA VAL A 49 -8.78 -2.23 -0.31
C VAL A 49 -9.63 -1.33 -1.20
N PHE A 50 -9.74 -1.73 -2.46
CA PHE A 50 -10.44 -0.99 -3.50
C PHE A 50 -11.52 -1.89 -4.10
N CYS A 51 -12.60 -1.28 -4.60
CA CYS A 51 -13.57 -1.99 -5.41
C CYS A 51 -13.03 -2.27 -6.83
N ASP A 52 -13.54 -3.33 -7.45
CA ASP A 52 -13.17 -3.77 -8.80
C ASP A 52 -11.64 -3.83 -9.00
N LYS A 53 -11.15 -3.41 -10.17
CA LYS A 53 -9.73 -3.22 -10.48
C LYS A 53 -9.17 -1.88 -9.98
N GLY A 54 -9.63 -1.43 -8.82
CA GLY A 54 -9.29 -0.11 -8.27
C GLY A 54 -7.84 0.01 -7.84
N ALA A 55 -7.22 -1.08 -7.37
CA ALA A 55 -5.82 -1.11 -7.01
C ALA A 55 -4.92 -0.90 -8.23
N GLU A 56 -5.21 -1.57 -9.34
CA GLU A 56 -4.47 -1.45 -10.61
C GLU A 56 -4.63 -0.07 -11.22
N ARG A 57 -5.85 0.51 -11.15
CA ARG A 57 -6.07 1.92 -11.54
C ARG A 57 -5.18 2.85 -10.72
N LYS A 58 -5.13 2.66 -9.40
CA LYS A 58 -4.33 3.51 -8.50
C LYS A 58 -2.84 3.44 -8.81
N ILE A 59 -2.29 2.25 -9.06
CA ILE A 59 -0.88 2.06 -9.42
C ILE A 59 -0.56 2.84 -10.70
N ARG A 60 -1.36 2.65 -11.76
CA ARG A 60 -1.16 3.36 -13.04
C ARG A 60 -1.21 4.88 -12.89
N ASP A 61 -2.11 5.41 -12.06
CA ASP A 61 -2.23 6.85 -11.85
C ASP A 61 -1.02 7.42 -11.09
N GLU A 62 -0.49 6.69 -10.10
CA GLU A 62 0.73 7.11 -9.40
C GLU A 62 1.98 7.04 -10.30
N GLU A 63 2.10 6.00 -11.14
CA GLU A 63 3.17 5.90 -12.15
C GLU A 63 3.13 7.06 -13.15
N ARG A 64 1.94 7.40 -13.68
CA ARG A 64 1.75 8.56 -14.58
C ARG A 64 2.09 9.89 -13.92
N LYS A 65 1.84 10.04 -12.61
CA LYS A 65 2.22 11.24 -11.87
C LYS A 65 3.73 11.32 -11.66
N GLN A 66 4.39 10.19 -11.41
CA GLN A 66 5.84 10.14 -11.24
C GLN A 66 6.59 10.47 -12.53
N SER A 67 6.13 9.97 -13.68
CA SER A 67 6.76 10.27 -14.98
C SER A 67 6.72 11.76 -15.33
N ARG A 68 5.60 12.43 -15.05
CA ARG A 68 5.46 13.89 -15.22
C ARG A 68 6.40 14.70 -14.33
N ARG A 69 6.80 14.18 -13.17
CA ARG A 69 7.76 14.83 -12.28
C ARG A 69 9.21 14.65 -12.74
N LYS A 70 9.53 13.49 -13.33
CA LYS A 70 10.86 13.24 -13.92
C LYS A 70 11.16 14.06 -15.18
N GLY A 71 10.14 14.53 -15.90
CA GLY A 71 10.31 15.39 -17.09
C GLY A 71 10.70 16.86 -16.82
N LYS A 72 11.09 17.23 -15.58
CA LYS A 72 11.50 18.60 -15.21
C LYS A 72 12.94 18.71 -14.68
N CYS A 73 13.80 17.72 -14.94
CA CYS A 73 15.24 17.95 -14.83
C CYS A 73 15.75 18.38 -16.21
N PRO A 74 16.17 19.64 -16.43
CA PRO A 74 17.11 19.89 -17.51
C PRO A 74 18.40 19.18 -17.13
N ASP A 75 18.91 18.30 -18.01
CA ASP A 75 20.26 17.77 -17.88
C ASP A 75 21.23 18.95 -17.98
N VAL A 76 21.67 19.47 -16.83
CA VAL A 76 22.74 20.46 -16.76
C VAL A 76 24.06 19.70 -16.78
N ASN A 77 24.44 19.17 -17.95
CA ASN A 77 25.82 18.79 -18.20
C ASN A 77 26.53 19.98 -18.85
N PRO A 78 27.42 20.71 -18.15
CA PRO A 78 28.28 21.67 -18.82
C PRO A 78 29.26 20.92 -19.75
N PRO A 79 29.56 21.47 -20.95
CA PRO A 79 30.58 20.87 -21.81
C PRO A 79 31.93 20.98 -21.10
N LEU A 80 32.55 19.83 -20.84
CA LEU A 80 33.98 19.77 -20.52
C LEU A 80 34.72 20.21 -21.80
N GLY A 81 35.26 21.42 -21.75
CA GLY A 81 36.15 21.93 -22.79
C GLY A 81 37.46 21.16 -22.82
N ASN A 82 37.97 20.97 -24.04
CA ASN A 82 39.36 21.15 -24.41
C ASN A 82 39.39 21.57 -25.88
#